data_AF-A0A3M2ATA7-F1
#
_entry.id   AF-A0A3M2ATA7-F1
#
_cell.length_a   1.000
_cell.length_b   1.000
_cell.length_c   1.000
_cell.angle_alpha   90.00
_cell.angle_beta   90.00
_cell.angle_gamma   90.00
#
_symmetry.space_group_name_H-M   'P 1'
#
loop_
_entity.id
_entity.type
_entity.pdbx_description
1 polymer ?
#
loop_
_entity_poly.entity_id
_entity_poly.type
_entity_poly.pdbx_seq_one_letter_code
_entity_poly.pdbx_strand_id
1 'polypeptide(L)'
;MSPLLSEEKQTHLAHVILESLRASPLVTFHGDRAVALREIKRVLADQIQIEQIIDQTVRSKLQSYSRPIPEGSAEWEILYRKAYTEELRKRKWG
;
A
#
# COMPACT_ATOMS: atom_id res chain seq x y z
N MET A 1 -6.19 3.26 -12.36
CA MET A 1 -4.72 3.42 -12.41
C MET A 1 -4.07 2.05 -12.32
N SER A 2 -2.84 1.92 -12.84
CA SER A 2 -1.99 0.75 -12.62
C SER A 2 -1.71 0.56 -11.11
N PRO A 3 -1.47 -0.68 -10.65
CA PRO A 3 -1.14 -0.94 -9.26
C PRO A 3 0.05 -0.09 -8.82
N LEU A 4 0.03 0.37 -7.56
CA LEU A 4 1.06 1.23 -6.96
C LEU A 4 2.49 0.73 -7.26
N LEU A 5 2.66 -0.60 -7.31
CA LEU A 5 3.88 -1.31 -7.72
C LEU A 5 3.53 -2.56 -8.54
N SER A 6 4.29 -2.83 -9.61
CA SER A 6 4.23 -4.11 -10.35
C SER A 6 4.78 -5.26 -9.50
N GLU A 7 4.37 -6.51 -9.78
CA GLU A 7 4.88 -7.69 -9.07
C GLU A 7 6.41 -7.81 -9.09
N GLU A 8 7.03 -7.43 -10.22
CA GLU A 8 8.49 -7.38 -10.34
C GLU A 8 9.11 -6.39 -9.36
N LYS A 9 8.53 -5.18 -9.27
CA LYS A 9 8.98 -4.16 -8.30
C LYS A 9 8.73 -4.59 -6.86
N GLN A 10 7.64 -5.29 -6.59
CA GLN A 10 7.35 -5.86 -5.26
C GLN A 10 8.39 -6.91 -4.87
N THR A 11 8.72 -7.81 -5.80
CA THR A 11 9.75 -8.83 -5.59
C THR A 11 11.11 -8.19 -5.37
N HIS A 12 11.49 -7.21 -6.20
CA HIS A 12 12.74 -6.48 -6.05
C HIS A 12 12.81 -5.77 -4.69
N LEU A 13 11.74 -5.08 -4.28
CA LEU A 13 11.66 -4.41 -2.99
C LEU A 13 11.79 -5.39 -1.83
N ALA A 14 11.18 -6.59 -1.91
CA ALA A 14 11.32 -7.61 -0.89
C ALA A 14 12.79 -8.04 -0.69
N HIS A 15 13.54 -8.17 -1.78
CA HIS A 15 14.97 -8.44 -1.73
C HIS A 15 15.76 -7.29 -1.10
N VAL A 16 15.49 -6.04 -1.52
CA VAL A 16 16.14 -4.85 -0.95
C VAL A 16 15.90 -4.76 0.57
N ILE A 17 14.65 -4.99 1.02
CA ILE A 17 14.31 -5.00 2.45
C ILE A 17 15.10 -6.10 3.18
N LEU A 18 15.13 -7.32 2.64
CA LEU A 18 15.87 -8.42 3.25
C LEU A 18 17.35 -8.10 3.42
N GLU A 19 18.00 -7.60 2.37
CA GLU A 19 19.42 -7.23 2.44
C GLU A 19 19.66 -6.06 3.40
N SER A 20 18.76 -5.07 3.43
CA SER A 20 18.84 -3.94 4.37
C SER A 20 18.73 -4.41 5.83
N LEU A 21 17.81 -5.34 6.11
CA LEU A 21 17.65 -5.92 7.44
C LEU A 21 18.90 -6.72 7.83
N ARG A 22 19.49 -7.48 6.91
CA ARG A 22 20.71 -8.27 7.17
C ARG A 22 21.94 -7.40 7.43
N ALA A 23 22.03 -6.26 6.75
CA ALA A 23 23.12 -5.30 6.95
C ALA A 23 22.97 -4.49 8.25
N SER A 24 21.78 -4.52 8.88
CA SER A 24 21.51 -3.75 10.09
C SER A 24 22.13 -4.43 11.31
N PRO A 25 22.96 -3.74 12.12
CA PRO A 25 23.48 -4.29 13.37
C PRO A 25 22.40 -4.44 14.45
N LEU A 26 21.20 -3.89 14.22
CA LEU A 26 20.07 -3.95 15.15
C LEU A 26 19.20 -5.22 14.98
N VAL A 27 19.49 -6.04 13.96
CA VAL A 27 18.67 -7.20 13.61
C VAL A 27 19.51 -8.46 13.68
N THR A 28 19.06 -9.44 14.46
CA THR A 28 19.62 -10.80 14.44
C THR A 28 18.66 -11.72 13.70
N PHE A 29 19.14 -12.33 12.61
CA PHE A 29 18.33 -13.29 11.87
C PHE A 29 18.39 -14.67 12.51
N HIS A 30 17.22 -15.24 12.76
CA HIS A 30 17.06 -16.62 13.18
C HIS A 30 16.36 -17.41 12.06
N GLY A 31 16.96 -18.53 11.65
CA GLY A 31 16.38 -19.42 10.64
C GLY A 31 16.77 -19.12 9.18
N ASP A 32 15.96 -19.64 8.26
CA ASP A 32 16.26 -19.64 6.81
C ASP A 32 15.90 -18.29 6.15
N ARG A 33 16.86 -17.78 5.36
CA ARG A 33 16.69 -16.61 4.48
C ARG A 33 15.47 -16.73 3.57
N ALA A 34 15.19 -17.91 3.03
CA ALA A 34 14.05 -18.13 2.14
C ALA A 34 12.71 -17.95 2.86
N VAL A 35 12.64 -18.32 4.15
CA VAL A 35 11.47 -18.10 4.99
C VAL A 35 11.29 -16.60 5.26
N ALA A 36 12.36 -15.90 5.66
CA ALA A 36 12.30 -14.46 5.88
C ALA A 36 11.87 -13.69 4.62
N LEU A 37 12.42 -14.03 3.45
CA LEU A 37 12.01 -13.41 2.18
C LEU A 37 10.53 -13.65 1.87
N ARG A 38 10.02 -14.85 2.12
CA ARG A 38 8.62 -15.19 1.89
C ARG A 38 7.70 -14.37 2.77
N GLU A 39 8.03 -14.21 4.05
CA GLU A 39 7.26 -13.35 4.96
C GLU A 39 7.30 -11.89 4.55
N ILE A 40 8.46 -11.36 4.12
CA ILE A 40 8.55 -9.99 3.59
C ILE A 40 7.63 -9.83 2.37
N LYS A 41 7.65 -10.77 1.42
CA LYS A 41 6.76 -10.74 0.24
C LYS A 41 5.29 -10.79 0.64
N ARG A 42 4.93 -11.63 1.61
CA ARG A 42 3.54 -11.72 2.11
C ARG A 42 3.08 -10.40 2.71
N VAL A 43 3.86 -9.81 3.62
CA VAL A 43 3.54 -8.52 4.25
C VAL A 43 3.42 -7.41 3.21
N LEU A 44 4.30 -7.38 2.20
CA LEU A 44 4.20 -6.41 1.10
C LEU A 44 2.92 -6.61 0.27
N ALA A 45 2.58 -7.85 -0.07
CA ALA A 45 1.37 -8.16 -0.82
C ALA A 45 0.10 -7.75 -0.05
N ASP A 46 0.05 -8.07 1.25
CA ASP A 46 -1.04 -7.69 2.15
C ASP A 46 -1.20 -6.16 2.17
N GLN A 47 -0.08 -5.42 2.30
CA GLN A 47 -0.10 -3.96 2.32
C GLN A 47 -0.58 -3.37 0.98
N ILE A 48 -0.18 -3.94 -0.15
CA ILE A 48 -0.59 -3.46 -1.47
C ILE A 48 -2.07 -3.72 -1.71
N GLN A 49 -2.59 -4.87 -1.28
CA GLN A 49 -4.00 -5.16 -1.34
C GLN A 49 -4.81 -4.19 -0.46
N ILE A 50 -4.31 -3.85 0.72
CA ILE A 50 -4.91 -2.83 1.60
C ILE A 50 -5.02 -1.49 0.85
N GLU A 51 -3.95 -1.01 0.20
CA GLU A 51 -3.99 0.27 -0.51
C GLU A 51 -4.94 0.24 -1.71
N GLN A 52 -5.00 -0.87 -2.44
CA GLN A 52 -5.95 -1.04 -3.55
C GLN A 52 -7.41 -0.96 -3.08
N ILE A 53 -7.72 -1.58 -1.94
CA ILE A 53 -9.08 -1.53 -1.39
C ILE A 53 -9.43 -0.10 -0.94
N ILE A 54 -8.49 0.62 -0.31
CA ILE A 54 -8.72 2.01 0.09
C ILE A 54 -8.95 2.89 -1.13
N ASP A 55 -8.07 2.81 -2.14
CA ASP A 55 -8.22 3.55 -3.37
C ASP A 55 -9.59 3.31 -4.01
N GLN A 56 -9.99 2.05 -4.17
CA GLN A 56 -11.28 1.70 -4.75
C GLN A 56 -12.45 2.25 -3.92
N THR A 57 -12.36 2.17 -2.59
CA THR A 57 -13.39 2.69 -1.68
C THR A 57 -13.53 4.20 -1.81
N VAL A 58 -12.42 4.94 -1.85
CA VAL A 58 -12.39 6.38 -2.00
C VAL A 58 -12.95 6.79 -3.37
N ARG A 59 -12.52 6.13 -4.46
CA ARG A 59 -13.00 6.41 -5.82
C ARG A 59 -14.49 6.18 -5.94
N SER A 60 -15.00 5.05 -5.42
CA SER A 60 -16.44 4.76 -5.37
C SER A 60 -17.23 5.82 -4.57
N LYS A 61 -16.68 6.28 -3.44
CA LYS A 61 -17.28 7.36 -2.64
C LYS A 61 -17.35 8.69 -3.39
N LEU A 62 -16.29 9.08 -4.10
CA LEU A 62 -16.30 10.32 -4.89
C LEU A 62 -17.22 10.22 -6.11
N GLN A 63 -17.28 9.05 -6.75
CA GLN A 63 -18.19 8.80 -7.88
C GLN A 63 -19.66 8.83 -7.48
N SER A 64 -19.99 8.55 -6.21
CA SER A 64 -21.38 8.60 -5.73
C SER A 64 -21.88 10.01 -5.42
N TYR A 65 -21.05 11.06 -5.59
CA TYR A 65 -21.47 12.43 -5.33
C TYR A 65 -22.42 12.92 -6.43
N SER A 66 -23.46 13.66 -6.03
CA SER A 66 -24.50 14.14 -6.96
C SER A 66 -23.95 15.07 -8.05
N ARG A 67 -22.87 15.80 -7.75
CA ARG A 67 -22.14 16.60 -8.72
C ARG A 67 -20.96 15.78 -9.25
N PRO A 68 -20.81 15.60 -10.58
CA PRO A 68 -19.66 14.93 -11.14
C PRO A 68 -18.40 15.76 -10.88
N ILE A 69 -17.37 15.13 -10.31
CA ILE A 69 -16.06 15.72 -10.05
C ILE A 69 -15.05 14.98 -10.94
N PRO A 70 -14.49 15.63 -11.97
CA PRO A 70 -13.54 14.97 -12.87
C PRO A 70 -12.31 14.43 -12.14
N GLU A 71 -12.01 13.15 -12.31
CA GLU A 71 -10.81 12.50 -11.77
C GLU A 71 -9.54 13.21 -12.29
N GLY A 72 -8.59 13.47 -11.38
CA GLY A 72 -7.39 14.25 -11.67
C GLY A 72 -7.56 15.77 -11.68
N SER A 73 -8.77 16.29 -11.47
CA SER A 73 -8.96 17.73 -11.22
C SER A 73 -8.45 18.13 -9.83
N ALA A 74 -8.09 19.40 -9.63
CA ALA A 74 -7.62 19.89 -8.33
C ALA A 74 -8.65 19.66 -7.20
N GLU A 75 -9.95 19.84 -7.49
CA GLU A 75 -11.03 19.57 -6.54
C GLU A 75 -11.08 18.08 -6.18
N TRP A 76 -10.95 17.21 -7.18
CA TRP A 76 -10.92 15.76 -6.97
C TRP A 76 -9.74 15.33 -6.11
N GLU A 77 -8.52 15.82 -6.39
CA GLU A 77 -7.30 15.49 -5.63
C GLU A 77 -7.42 15.88 -4.15
N ILE A 78 -7.99 17.06 -3.87
CA ILE A 78 -8.24 17.53 -2.50
C ILE A 78 -9.20 16.58 -1.78
N LEU A 79 -10.32 16.24 -2.42
CA LEU A 79 -11.34 15.36 -1.84
C LEU A 79 -10.85 13.92 -1.69
N TYR A 80 -10.08 13.42 -2.67
CA TYR A 80 -9.45 12.12 -2.62
C TYR A 80 -8.51 12.02 -1.43
N ARG A 81 -7.58 12.96 -1.27
CA ARG A 81 -6.63 12.96 -0.14
C ARG A 81 -7.35 12.97 1.21
N LYS A 82 -8.42 13.76 1.33
CA LYS A 82 -9.24 13.82 2.55
C LYS A 82 -9.91 12.47 2.83
N ALA A 83 -10.62 11.92 1.85
CA ALA A 83 -11.32 10.64 1.99
C ALA A 83 -10.35 9.46 2.23
N TYR A 84 -9.19 9.45 1.57
CA TYR A 84 -8.12 8.47 1.79
C TYR A 84 -7.63 8.47 3.24
N THR A 85 -7.38 9.67 3.78
CA THR A 85 -6.98 9.84 5.19
C THR A 85 -8.06 9.35 6.16
N GLU A 86 -9.34 9.59 5.83
CA GLU A 86 -10.46 9.07 6.62
C GLU A 86 -10.51 7.53 6.61
N GLU A 87 -10.37 6.89 5.46
CA GLU A 87 -10.36 5.42 5.34
C GLU A 87 -9.15 4.78 6.03
N LEU A 88 -7.97 5.38 5.93
CA LEU A 88 -6.79 4.94 6.70
C LEU A 88 -7.02 5.00 8.21
N ARG A 89 -7.65 6.06 8.71
CA ARG A 89 -7.93 6.21 10.14
C ARG A 89 -8.91 5.16 10.64
N LYS A 90 -9.97 4.86 9.87
CA LYS A 90 -10.93 3.80 10.21
C LYS A 90 -10.25 2.45 10.36
N ARG A 91 -9.29 2.13 9.49
CA ARG A 91 -8.53 0.87 9.57
C ARG A 91 -7.55 0.80 10.73
N LYS A 92 -6.92 1.90 11.14
CA LYS A 92 -5.99 1.91 12.28
C LYS A 92 -6.69 1.71 13.63
N TRP A 93 -8.00 1.94 13.71
CA TRP A 93 -8.81 1.78 14.92
C TRP A 93 -9.80 0.61 14.82
N GLY A 94 -9.69 -0.20 13.75
CA GLY A 94 -10.49 -1.39 13.51
C GLY A 94 -9.72 -2.67 13.80
#